data_AF-A0A3N5GL60-F1
#
_entry.id   AF-A0A3N5GL60-F1
#
_cell.length_a   1.000
_cell.length_b   1.000
_cell.length_c   1.000
_cell.angle_alpha   90.00
_cell.angle_beta   90.00
_cell.angle_gamma   90.00
#
_symmetry.space_group_name_H-M   'P 1'
#
loop_
_entity.id
_entity.type
_entity.pdbx_description
1 polymer ?
#
loop_
_entity_poly.entity_id
_entity_poly.type
_entity_poly.pdbx_seq_one_letter_code
_entity_poly.pdbx_strand_id
1 'polypeptide(L)'
;EVMDLAGQGSIYYEMARLGKVSAQAQASQFDEAISTFQTLSANKDGEVPADAMLMQLGRVYLMAGKTTEARQTFRKLLDEYPQSPFVTEAKREFDQLSL
;
A
#
# COMPACT_ATOMS: atom_id res chain seq x y z
N GLU A 1 -8.30 30.13 -0.24
CA GLU A 1 -9.38 29.42 0.47
C GLU A 1 -9.15 27.93 0.25
N VAL A 2 -8.29 27.32 1.07
CA VAL A 2 -8.58 26.47 2.23
C VAL A 2 -9.67 25.41 2.02
N MET A 3 -9.22 24.17 2.22
CA MET A 3 -9.90 23.09 2.94
C MET A 3 -10.92 22.21 2.20
N ASP A 4 -10.78 20.92 2.54
CA ASP A 4 -11.77 19.84 2.49
C ASP A 4 -12.09 19.17 1.15
N LEU A 5 -11.21 18.24 0.78
CA LEU A 5 -11.66 16.91 0.34
C LEU A 5 -11.35 15.85 1.42
N ALA A 6 -11.57 16.23 2.68
CA ALA A 6 -11.67 15.32 3.80
C ALA A 6 -13.15 14.98 4.03
N GLY A 7 -13.62 13.93 3.37
CA GLY A 7 -14.96 13.39 3.55
C GLY A 7 -15.40 12.67 2.29
N GLN A 8 -15.90 11.44 2.30
CA GLN A 8 -16.46 10.59 3.34
C GLN A 8 -16.18 9.14 2.91
N GLY A 9 -16.08 8.22 3.86
CA GLY A 9 -15.53 6.87 3.67
C GLY A 9 -16.17 6.06 2.53
N SER A 10 -15.38 5.12 1.97
CA SER A 10 -15.98 3.98 1.26
C SER A 10 -15.10 2.73 1.21
N ILE A 11 -13.77 2.81 1.17
CA ILE A 11 -12.91 1.60 1.13
C ILE A 11 -11.70 1.68 2.08
N TYR A 12 -10.96 2.80 2.07
CA TYR A 12 -9.69 2.92 2.79
C TYR A 12 -9.79 2.94 4.33
N TYR A 13 -10.85 3.53 4.88
CA TYR A 13 -11.01 3.66 6.34
C TYR A 13 -11.70 2.44 6.98
N GLU A 14 -12.56 1.75 6.21
CA GLU A 14 -13.12 0.45 6.62
C GLU A 14 -12.05 -0.65 6.59
N MET A 15 -11.09 -0.60 5.65
CA MET A 15 -9.88 -1.44 5.67
C MET A 15 -9.03 -1.23 6.94
N ALA A 16 -8.95 0.02 7.43
CA ALA A 16 -8.23 0.33 8.67
C ALA A 16 -8.94 -0.18 9.93
N ARG A 17 -10.28 -0.22 9.96
CA ARG A 17 -11.06 -0.80 11.09
C ARG A 17 -11.19 -2.32 11.02
N LEU A 18 -11.14 -2.90 9.83
CA LEU A 18 -11.01 -4.35 9.61
C LEU A 18 -9.70 -4.91 10.16
N GLY A 19 -8.63 -4.11 10.25
CA GLY A 19 -7.31 -4.51 10.75
C GLY A 19 -7.27 -5.19 12.13
N LYS A 20 -8.31 -5.05 12.96
CA LYS A 20 -8.39 -5.67 14.30
C LYS A 20 -9.20 -6.97 14.34
N VAL A 21 -10.01 -7.24 13.32
CA VAL A 21 -10.79 -8.49 13.16
C VAL A 21 -10.15 -9.37 12.08
N SER A 22 -9.44 -8.77 11.13
CA SER A 22 -8.77 -9.44 10.01
C SER A 22 -7.46 -10.11 10.37
N ALA A 23 -6.86 -9.86 11.55
CA ALA A 23 -5.63 -10.52 11.96
C ALA A 23 -5.71 -12.07 11.92
N GLN A 24 -6.92 -12.64 11.97
CA GLN A 24 -7.18 -14.07 11.80
C GLN A 24 -7.66 -14.47 10.38
N ALA A 25 -8.13 -13.52 9.57
CA ALA A 25 -8.51 -13.72 8.15
C ALA A 25 -7.45 -13.20 7.16
N GLN A 26 -6.26 -12.88 7.69
CA GLN A 26 -5.26 -12.00 7.09
C GLN A 26 -4.71 -12.56 5.77
N ALA A 27 -4.41 -13.86 5.70
CA ALA A 27 -3.87 -14.51 4.51
C ALA A 27 -4.74 -14.29 3.25
N SER A 28 -6.06 -14.52 3.36
CA SER A 28 -6.96 -14.39 2.20
C SER A 28 -7.10 -12.96 1.71
N GLN A 29 -7.02 -11.96 2.59
CA GLN A 29 -7.12 -10.55 2.19
C GLN A 29 -5.81 -10.03 1.59
N PHE A 30 -4.67 -10.57 1.99
CA PHE A 30 -3.39 -10.26 1.35
C PHE A 30 -3.35 -10.78 -0.08
N ASP A 31 -3.82 -12.00 -0.31
CA ASP A 31 -3.88 -12.58 -1.66
C ASP A 31 -4.84 -11.78 -2.56
N GLU A 32 -5.96 -11.32 -2.03
CA GLU A 32 -6.91 -10.46 -2.75
C GLU A 32 -6.33 -9.07 -3.07
N ALA A 33 -5.61 -8.47 -2.12
CA ALA A 33 -4.92 -7.19 -2.34
C ALA A 33 -3.82 -7.31 -3.42
N ILE A 34 -3.05 -8.40 -3.39
CA ILE A 34 -2.02 -8.69 -4.40
C ILE A 34 -2.66 -8.95 -5.77
N SER A 35 -3.76 -9.70 -5.83
CA SER A 35 -4.50 -10.00 -7.08
C SER A 35 -5.11 -8.73 -7.70
N THR A 36 -5.71 -7.88 -6.85
CA THR A 36 -6.21 -6.56 -7.26
C THR A 36 -5.08 -5.73 -7.85
N PHE A 37 -3.89 -5.77 -7.24
CA PHE A 37 -2.71 -5.11 -7.75
C PHE A 37 -2.28 -5.57 -9.14
N GLN A 38 -2.24 -6.89 -9.35
CA GLN A 38 -1.88 -7.48 -10.64
C GLN A 38 -2.87 -7.04 -11.73
N THR A 39 -4.16 -7.02 -11.40
CA THR A 39 -5.22 -6.57 -12.31
C THR A 39 -5.09 -5.08 -12.64
N LEU A 40 -4.86 -4.23 -11.64
CA LEU A 40 -4.65 -2.79 -11.85
C LEU A 40 -3.38 -2.50 -12.66
N SER A 41 -2.31 -3.27 -12.43
CA SER A 41 -1.06 -3.13 -13.21
C SER A 41 -1.20 -3.56 -14.68
N ALA A 42 -2.13 -4.48 -14.96
CA ALA A 42 -2.44 -4.92 -16.32
C ALA A 42 -3.31 -3.90 -17.07
N ASN A 43 -4.18 -3.19 -16.35
CA ASN A 43 -5.02 -2.12 -16.89
C ASN A 43 -4.25 -0.79 -16.85
N LYS A 44 -3.45 -0.52 -17.89
CA LYS A 44 -2.70 0.75 -18.04
C LYS A 44 -3.57 2.02 -18.13
N ASP A 45 -4.89 1.87 -18.28
CA ASP A 45 -5.88 2.96 -18.22
C ASP A 45 -6.30 3.32 -16.78
N GLY A 46 -5.73 2.66 -15.76
CA GLY A 46 -6.14 2.79 -14.38
C GLY A 46 -5.97 4.20 -13.81
N GLU A 47 -7.05 4.75 -13.28
CA GLU A 47 -7.13 6.02 -12.53
C GLU A 47 -6.19 6.09 -11.31
N VAL A 48 -5.54 4.97 -10.94
CA VAL A 48 -4.72 4.87 -9.73
C VAL A 48 -3.23 4.98 -10.08
N PRO A 49 -2.52 5.98 -9.54
CA PRO A 49 -1.08 6.12 -9.70
C PRO A 49 -0.31 4.90 -9.16
N ALA A 50 0.67 4.42 -9.93
CA ALA A 50 1.44 3.22 -9.60
C ALA A 50 2.27 3.33 -8.32
N ASP A 51 2.68 4.54 -7.95
CA ASP A 51 3.35 4.86 -6.69
C ASP A 51 2.41 4.71 -5.48
N ALA A 52 1.19 5.22 -5.56
CA ALA A 52 0.16 5.04 -4.53
C ALA A 52 -0.14 3.56 -4.31
N MET A 53 -0.22 2.81 -5.41
CA MET A 53 -0.35 1.37 -5.38
C MET A 53 0.83 0.75 -4.61
N LEU A 54 2.09 0.99 -5.03
CA LEU A 54 3.26 0.37 -4.39
C LEU A 54 3.32 0.68 -2.88
N MET A 55 2.92 1.88 -2.46
CA MET A 55 2.89 2.24 -1.04
C MET A 55 1.92 1.34 -0.26
N GLN A 56 0.72 1.12 -0.79
CA GLN A 56 -0.26 0.25 -0.15
C GLN A 56 0.16 -1.21 -0.13
N LEU A 57 0.71 -1.71 -1.24
CA LEU A 57 1.17 -3.09 -1.32
C LEU A 57 2.27 -3.37 -0.28
N GLY A 58 3.20 -2.43 -0.08
CA GLY A 58 4.22 -2.55 0.96
C GLY A 58 3.61 -2.64 2.37
N ARG A 59 2.59 -1.84 2.68
CA ARG A 59 1.88 -1.92 3.98
C ARG A 59 1.12 -3.22 4.16
N VAL A 60 0.46 -3.71 3.11
CA VAL A 60 -0.24 -5.00 3.11
C VAL A 60 0.75 -6.12 3.42
N TYR A 61 1.94 -6.11 2.79
CA TYR A 61 3.00 -7.05 3.12
C TYR A 61 3.52 -6.92 4.56
N LEU A 62 3.66 -5.71 5.09
CA LEU A 62 4.01 -5.49 6.50
C LEU A 62 2.99 -6.11 7.45
N MET A 63 1.71 -5.84 7.20
CA MET A 63 0.61 -6.41 7.98
C MET A 63 0.57 -7.93 7.89
N ALA A 64 1.04 -8.49 6.77
CA ALA A 64 1.16 -9.92 6.54
C ALA A 64 2.37 -10.58 7.22
N GLY A 65 3.23 -9.80 7.87
CA GLY A 65 4.53 -10.28 8.34
C GLY A 65 5.50 -10.64 7.21
N LYS A 66 5.15 -10.31 5.96
CA LYS A 66 5.97 -10.52 4.76
C LYS A 66 6.96 -9.36 4.60
N THR A 67 7.83 -9.21 5.60
CA THR A 67 8.79 -8.11 5.72
C THR A 67 9.72 -8.00 4.52
N THR A 68 10.11 -9.12 3.92
CA THR A 68 10.98 -9.15 2.74
C THR A 68 10.29 -8.55 1.52
N GLU A 69 9.06 -8.97 1.24
CA GLU A 69 8.23 -8.47 0.13
C GLU A 69 7.84 -7.01 0.35
N ALA A 70 7.52 -6.62 1.59
CA ALA A 70 7.30 -5.23 1.95
C ALA A 70 8.50 -4.36 1.61
N ARG A 71 9.70 -4.78 2.06
CA ARG A 71 10.96 -4.07 1.80
C ARG A 71 11.24 -3.93 0.30
N GLN A 72 11.06 -5.01 -0.47
CA GLN A 72 11.23 -4.98 -1.93
C GLN A 72 10.26 -4.00 -2.59
N THR A 73 9.00 -3.99 -2.13
CA THR A 73 7.96 -3.10 -2.67
C THR A 73 8.25 -1.64 -2.38
N PHE A 74 8.65 -1.30 -1.14
CA PHE A 74 9.04 0.06 -0.80
C PHE A 74 10.29 0.50 -1.55
N ARG A 75 11.30 -0.38 -1.72
CA ARG A 75 12.46 -0.06 -2.55
C ARG A 75 12.04 0.27 -3.99
N LYS A 76 11.16 -0.55 -4.57
CA LYS A 76 10.65 -0.30 -5.92
C LYS A 76 9.97 1.07 -6.03
N LEU A 77 9.19 1.49 -5.03
CA LEU A 77 8.61 2.83 -4.99
C LEU A 77 9.69 3.91 -4.98
N LEU A 78 10.71 3.77 -4.13
CA LEU A 78 11.79 4.74 -4.02
C LEU A 78 12.64 4.84 -5.29
N ASP A 79 12.86 3.71 -5.97
CA ASP A 79 13.70 3.62 -7.16
C ASP A 79 12.94 4.06 -8.43
N GLU A 80 11.70 3.61 -8.61
CA GLU A 80 10.90 3.89 -9.82
C GLU A 80 10.09 5.19 -9.72
N TYR A 81 9.72 5.63 -8.51
CA TYR A 81 8.89 6.81 -8.26
C TYR A 81 9.53 7.78 -7.25
N PRO A 82 10.76 8.26 -7.48
CA PRO A 82 11.48 9.14 -6.54
C PRO A 82 10.84 10.53 -6.38
N GLN A 83 9.87 10.90 -7.21
CA GLN A 83 9.10 12.15 -7.12
C GLN A 83 7.73 11.96 -6.45
N SER A 84 7.38 10.72 -6.08
CA SER A 84 6.10 10.43 -5.47
C SER A 84 5.95 11.12 -4.10
N PRO A 85 4.75 11.61 -3.74
CA PRO A 85 4.48 12.10 -2.39
C PRO A 85 4.71 11.01 -1.31
N PHE A 86 4.68 9.73 -1.69
CA PHE A 86 4.87 8.60 -0.76
C PHE A 86 6.34 8.27 -0.48
N VAL A 87 7.31 8.88 -1.19
CA VAL A 87 8.76 8.58 -1.02
C VAL A 87 9.23 8.74 0.41
N THR A 88 8.82 9.81 1.08
CA THR A 88 9.23 10.08 2.48
C THR A 88 8.75 8.97 3.41
N GLU A 89 7.53 8.49 3.21
CA GLU A 89 6.93 7.44 4.01
C GLU A 89 7.49 6.07 3.66
N ALA A 90 7.55 5.72 2.37
CA ALA A 90 8.16 4.49 1.88
C ALA A 90 9.61 4.34 2.35
N LYS A 91 10.38 5.45 2.38
CA LYS A 91 11.75 5.44 2.89
C LYS A 91 11.80 5.12 4.38
N ARG A 92 10.91 5.73 5.17
CA ARG A 92 10.83 5.45 6.61
C ARG A 92 10.54 3.97 6.86
N GLU A 93 9.53 3.42 6.18
CA GLU A 93 9.17 2.01 6.31
C GLU A 93 10.31 1.10 5.84
N PHE A 94 10.94 1.40 4.69
CA PHE A 94 12.09 0.66 4.18
C PHE A 94 13.27 0.65 5.16
N ASP A 95 13.60 1.80 5.75
CA ASP A 95 14.68 1.94 6.73
C ASP A 95 14.37 1.12 7.99
N GLN A 96 13.13 1.15 8.48
CA GLN A 96 12.68 0.36 9.63
C GLN A 96 12.79 -1.15 9.40
N LEU A 97 12.55 -1.60 8.16
CA LEU A 97 12.67 -3.01 7.79
C LEU A 97 14.11 -3.45 7.52
N SER A 98 15.05 -2.52 7.40
CA SER A 98 16.45 -2.80 7.10
C SER A 98 17.34 -2.88 8.35
N LEU A 99 16.76 -2.58 9.52
CA LEU A 99 17.35 -2.72 10.86
C LEU A 99 17.11 -4.12 11.43
#